data_AF-A0A420BUX2-F1
#
_entry.id   AF-A0A420BUX2-F1
#
_cell.length_a   1.000
_cell.length_b   1.000
_cell.length_c   1.000
_cell.angle_alpha   90.00
_cell.angle_beta   90.00
_cell.angle_gamma   90.00
#
_symmetry.space_group_name_H-M   'P 1'
#
loop_
_entity.id
_entity.type
_entity.pdbx_description
1 polymer ?
#
loop_
_entity_poly.entity_id
_entity_poly.type
_entity_poly.pdbx_seq_one_letter_code
_entity_poly.pdbx_strand_id
1 'polypeptide(L)'
;MTAASAWAELQDALAATTPSCAGDGRFTDDGRADSANAQLVEVCATCPVLDACAAYARAEKNHRLVGFWAGRRRGTHRDRVSKR
;
A
#
# COMPACT_ATOMS: atom_id res chain seq x y z
N MET A 1 -15.58 -6.81 -7.81
CA MET A 1 -14.16 -7.16 -8.08
C MET A 1 -13.65 -7.96 -6.88
N THR A 2 -12.96 -9.07 -7.11
CA THR A 2 -12.40 -9.90 -6.03
C THR A 2 -10.93 -9.53 -5.81
N ALA A 3 -10.35 -9.92 -4.65
CA ALA A 3 -8.92 -9.70 -4.41
C ALA A 3 -8.05 -10.39 -5.48
N ALA A 4 -8.45 -11.58 -5.94
CA ALA A 4 -7.73 -12.31 -6.98
C ALA A 4 -7.77 -11.61 -8.35
N SER A 5 -8.94 -11.09 -8.77
CA SER A 5 -9.04 -10.37 -10.05
C SER A 5 -8.30 -9.03 -9.99
N ALA A 6 -8.42 -8.29 -8.88
CA ALA A 6 -7.69 -7.04 -8.68
C ALA A 6 -6.17 -7.25 -8.60
N TRP A 7 -5.72 -8.38 -8.05
CA TRP A 7 -4.31 -8.77 -8.05
C TRP A 7 -3.80 -8.99 -9.47
N ALA A 8 -4.55 -9.70 -10.32
CA ALA A 8 -4.17 -9.90 -11.72
C ALA A 8 -4.04 -8.57 -12.48
N GLU A 9 -5.02 -7.67 -12.34
CA GLU A 9 -4.97 -6.33 -12.94
C GLU A 9 -3.78 -5.50 -12.46
N LEU A 10 -3.46 -5.58 -11.16
CA LEU A 10 -2.27 -4.93 -10.60
C LEU A 10 -0.98 -5.52 -11.17
N GLN A 11 -0.90 -6.84 -11.29
CA GLN A 11 0.28 -7.51 -11.86
C GLN A 11 0.51 -7.12 -13.32
N ASP A 12 -0.56 -7.00 -14.12
CA ASP A 12 -0.47 -6.52 -15.51
C ASP A 12 0.05 -5.07 -15.56
N ALA A 13 -0.47 -4.20 -14.70
CA ALA A 13 -0.01 -2.82 -14.59
C ALA A 13 1.47 -2.71 -14.17
N LEU A 14 1.90 -3.55 -13.22
CA LEU A 14 3.30 -3.63 -12.76
C LEU A 14 4.25 -4.21 -13.83
N ALA A 15 3.76 -5.11 -14.68
CA ALA A 15 4.54 -5.64 -15.79
C ALA A 15 4.70 -4.59 -16.91
N ALA A 16 3.70 -3.73 -17.11
CA ALA A 16 3.70 -2.70 -18.13
C ALA A 16 4.40 -1.40 -17.70
N THR A 17 4.48 -1.11 -16.40
CA THR A 17 4.99 0.18 -15.90
C THR A 17 5.69 0.05 -14.55
N THR A 18 6.80 0.76 -14.39
CA THR A 18 7.50 0.83 -13.11
C THR A 18 6.72 1.72 -12.13
N PRO A 19 6.30 1.21 -10.96
CA PRO A 19 5.60 2.01 -9.96
C PRO A 19 6.56 3.01 -9.29
N SER A 20 6.04 4.15 -8.86
CA SER A 20 6.85 5.20 -8.21
C SER A 20 7.49 4.78 -6.88
N CYS A 21 6.98 3.73 -6.25
CA CYS A 21 7.54 3.16 -5.01
C CYS A 21 8.62 2.08 -5.26
N ALA A 22 8.94 1.74 -6.51
CA ALA A 22 9.92 0.71 -6.83
C ALA A 22 11.29 1.03 -6.22
N GLY A 23 11.85 0.09 -5.45
CA GLY A 23 13.14 0.24 -4.79
C GLY A 23 13.12 1.16 -3.55
N ASP A 24 11.98 1.75 -3.21
CA ASP A 24 11.84 2.59 -2.05
C ASP A 24 11.44 1.76 -0.81
N GLY A 25 12.44 1.39 -0.01
CA GLY A 25 12.24 0.62 1.22
C GLY A 25 11.34 1.31 2.25
N ARG A 26 10.99 2.59 2.06
CA ARG A 26 10.06 3.30 2.95
C ARG A 26 8.64 2.76 2.89
N PHE A 27 8.26 2.11 1.79
CA PHE A 27 6.92 1.52 1.60
C PHE A 27 6.73 0.19 2.32
N THR A 28 7.81 -0.49 2.69
CA THR A 28 7.79 -1.79 3.40
C THR A 28 8.26 -1.70 4.84
N ASP A 29 8.75 -0.53 5.28
CA ASP A 29 9.27 -0.32 6.63
C ASP A 29 8.16 -0.26 7.70
N ASP A 30 8.26 -1.13 8.70
CA ASP A 30 7.31 -1.29 9.80
C ASP A 30 7.33 -0.14 10.85
N GLY A 31 8.35 0.73 10.85
CA GLY A 31 8.68 1.60 12.00
C GLY A 31 8.37 3.10 11.92
N ARG A 32 7.53 3.59 10.99
CA ARG A 32 7.39 5.05 10.74
C ARG A 32 6.31 5.76 11.56
N ALA A 33 6.67 6.93 12.09
CA ALA A 33 5.73 7.92 12.62
C ALA A 33 4.84 8.51 11.51
N ASP A 34 3.63 8.97 11.87
CA ASP A 34 2.61 9.45 10.93
C ASP A 34 3.10 10.59 10.01
N SER A 35 4.01 11.45 10.48
CA SER A 35 4.62 12.53 9.69
C SER A 35 5.48 12.03 8.52
N ALA A 36 6.12 10.87 8.65
CA ALA A 36 6.91 10.27 7.57
C ALA A 36 6.03 9.62 6.49
N ASN A 37 4.75 9.35 6.79
CA ASN A 37 3.81 8.79 5.82
C ASN A 37 3.27 9.84 4.84
N ALA A 38 3.26 11.13 5.21
CA ALA A 38 2.75 12.20 4.34
C ALA A 38 3.49 12.26 2.99
N GLN A 39 4.82 12.12 3.01
CA GLN A 39 5.63 12.07 1.79
C GLN A 39 5.30 10.85 0.91
N LEU A 40 4.92 9.72 1.52
CA LEU A 40 4.54 8.52 0.78
C LEU A 40 3.14 8.66 0.13
N VAL A 41 2.25 9.45 0.74
CA VAL A 41 0.94 9.80 0.13
C VAL A 41 1.16 10.53 -1.18
N GLU A 42 2.06 11.52 -1.20
CA GLU A 42 2.36 12.30 -2.41
C GLU A 42 2.95 11.42 -3.52
N VAL A 43 3.90 10.53 -3.17
CA VAL A 43 4.46 9.56 -4.13
C VAL A 43 3.37 8.62 -4.68
N CYS A 44 2.44 8.17 -3.83
CA CYS A 44 1.31 7.38 -4.31
C CYS A 44 0.39 8.18 -5.24
N ALA A 45 0.14 9.46 -4.96
CA ALA A 45 -0.78 10.29 -5.73
C ALA A 45 -0.35 10.48 -7.20
N THR A 46 0.94 10.39 -7.48
CA THR A 46 1.49 10.48 -8.85
C THR A 46 1.79 9.11 -9.48
N CYS A 47 1.49 8.01 -8.78
CA CYS A 47 1.89 6.69 -9.21
C CYS A 47 1.02 6.18 -10.38
N PRO A 48 1.61 5.72 -11.50
CA PRO A 48 0.85 5.29 -12.67
C PRO A 48 -0.02 4.05 -12.42
N VAL A 49 0.30 3.25 -11.39
CA VAL A 49 -0.46 2.06 -11.01
C VAL A 49 -1.38 2.31 -9.80
N LEU A 50 -1.60 3.57 -9.41
CA LEU A 50 -2.36 3.94 -8.21
C LEU A 50 -3.75 3.29 -8.18
N ASP A 51 -4.49 3.35 -9.28
CA ASP A 51 -5.87 2.85 -9.34
C ASP A 51 -5.94 1.33 -9.16
N ALA A 52 -5.07 0.59 -9.87
CA ALA A 52 -4.97 -0.87 -9.73
C ALA A 52 -4.49 -1.26 -8.31
N CYS A 53 -3.52 -0.53 -7.77
CA CYS A 53 -3.03 -0.72 -6.40
C CYS A 53 -4.15 -0.47 -5.38
N ALA A 54 -4.96 0.58 -5.57
CA ALA A 54 -6.09 0.90 -4.71
C ALA A 54 -7.20 -0.14 -4.81
N ALA A 55 -7.48 -0.66 -6.02
CA ALA A 55 -8.47 -1.71 -6.23
C ALA A 55 -8.09 -2.99 -5.46
N TYR A 56 -6.84 -3.44 -5.60
CA TYR A 56 -6.34 -4.58 -4.84
C TYR A 56 -6.35 -4.33 -3.32
N ALA A 57 -5.85 -3.18 -2.88
CA ALA A 57 -5.78 -2.83 -1.46
C ALA A 57 -7.17 -2.66 -0.78
N ARG A 58 -8.23 -2.40 -1.55
CA ARG A 58 -9.62 -2.38 -1.08
C ARG A 58 -10.25 -3.77 -1.07
N ALA A 59 -9.90 -4.61 -2.03
CA ALA A 59 -10.48 -5.94 -2.18
C ALA A 59 -9.85 -6.97 -1.22
N GLU A 60 -8.58 -6.80 -0.87
CA GLU A 60 -7.87 -7.66 0.08
C GLU A 60 -8.18 -7.28 1.54
N LYS A 61 -8.11 -8.26 2.44
CA LYS A 61 -8.36 -8.04 3.86
C LYS A 61 -7.20 -7.28 4.49
N ASN A 62 -7.49 -6.22 5.25
CA ASN A 62 -6.50 -5.36 5.89
C ASN A 62 -5.42 -6.08 6.71
N HIS A 63 -5.71 -7.26 7.28
CA HIS A 63 -4.74 -8.05 8.07
C HIS A 63 -3.74 -8.85 7.23
N ARG A 64 -3.97 -8.98 5.92
CA ARG A 64 -3.04 -9.64 4.98
C ARG A 64 -2.10 -8.65 4.28
N LEU A 65 -2.42 -7.36 4.32
CA LEU A 65 -1.60 -6.30 3.75
C LEU A 65 -0.78 -5.62 4.85
N VAL A 66 0.53 -5.59 4.66
CA VAL A 66 1.48 -4.88 5.54
C VAL A 66 2.24 -3.85 4.69
N GLY A 67 2.62 -2.74 5.31
CA GLY A 67 3.32 -1.63 4.64
C GLY A 67 2.37 -0.54 4.13
N PHE A 68 2.82 0.22 3.14
CA PHE A 68 2.11 1.37 2.60
C PHE A 68 1.55 1.07 1.20
N TRP A 69 0.23 1.13 1.07
CA TRP A 69 -0.52 0.73 -0.13
C TRP A 69 -1.50 1.82 -0.51
N ALA A 70 -1.46 2.25 -1.78
CA ALA A 70 -2.42 3.20 -2.36
C ALA A 70 -2.68 4.44 -1.48
N GLY A 71 -1.60 5.06 -0.99
CA GLY A 71 -1.69 6.26 -0.14
C GLY A 71 -2.05 5.97 1.32
N ARG A 72 -2.10 4.72 1.76
CA ARG A 72 -2.51 4.35 3.13
C ARG A 72 -1.61 3.31 3.75
N ARG A 73 -1.30 3.51 5.03
CA ARG A 73 -0.64 2.52 5.86
C ARG A 73 -1.60 1.36 6.17
N ARG A 74 -1.14 0.12 5.99
CA ARG A 74 -1.86 -1.13 6.27
C ARG A 74 -1.04 -2.01 7.24
N GLY A 75 -1.69 -2.97 7.88
CA GLY A 75 -1.02 -3.94 8.75
C GLY A 75 -0.46 -3.37 10.05
N THR A 76 -0.68 -2.08 10.36
CA THR A 76 -0.30 -1.54 11.66
C THR A 76 -1.17 -2.17 12.73
N HIS A 77 -0.59 -3.13 13.46
CA HIS A 77 -1.15 -3.72 14.65
C HIS A 77 -1.14 -2.69 15.80
N ARG A 78 -1.77 -1.52 15.62
CA ARG A 78 -1.94 -0.51 16.69
C ARG A 78 -3.05 -0.89 17.71
N ASP A 79 -3.59 -2.10 17.64
CA ASP A 79 -4.57 -2.60 18.62
C ASP A 79 -3.96 -3.22 19.89
N ARG A 80 -2.66 -3.07 20.18
CA ARG A 80 -2.07 -3.60 21.44
C ARG A 80 -1.18 -2.65 22.24
N VAL A 81 -1.43 -1.34 22.19
CA VAL A 81 -0.94 -0.43 23.24
C VAL A 81 -2.07 0.48 23.73
N SER A 82 -3.11 -0.12 24.31
CA SER A 82 -3.97 0.59 25.27
C SER A 82 -4.77 -0.39 26.14
N LYS A 83 -4.15 -0.87 27.23
CA LYS A 83 -4.73 -1.13 28.57
C LYS A 83 -3.82 -2.07 29.37
N ARG A 84 -2.88 -1.52 30.12
CA ARG A 84 -2.82 -1.52 31.59
C ARG A 84 -1.52 -0.87 32.05
#